data_AF-A0A443SGT9-F1
#
_entry.id   AF-A0A443SGT9-F1
#
_cell.length_a   1.000
_cell.length_b   1.000
_cell.length_c   1.000
_cell.angle_alpha   90.00
_cell.angle_beta   90.00
_cell.angle_gamma   90.00
#
_symmetry.space_group_name_H-M   'P 1'
#
loop_
_entity.id
_entity.type
_entity.pdbx_description
1 polymer ?
#
loop_
_entity_poly.entity_id
_entity_poly.type
_entity_poly.pdbx_seq_one_letter_code
_entity_poly.pdbx_strand_id
1 'polypeptide(L)'
;MILESSTNKERQADKHDKVNVTPTNGSLKHLNSHKEHNVCENDVDTANEASKVKKRRLAEKTQLDDLSEEYSGDCSSWAHQGTKPLKITNKDCYLVGPTPGMNNGYDGMVNNSYNSHCYTFDILKRQELIFSQWKPSLNACLTSQDAVSALSDLSPGGALLKSSHSIVLKDAVPLDLQKELKQMYCSCNELLHHFWACFPVTNEKLEEKVIQMKTTLERYQYSKLQPMHERLQKEQYNSELTSHILSQLQFAYNKFTNWQAKRNSLGRK
;
A
#
# COMPACT_ATOMS: atom_id res chain seq x y z
N MET A 1 -38.98 5.37 58.16
CA MET A 1 -38.96 6.75 57.62
C MET A 1 -38.85 6.60 56.10
N ILE A 2 -39.86 6.90 55.26
CA ILE A 2 -40.90 7.96 55.30
C ILE A 2 -40.17 9.32 55.32
N LEU A 3 -40.22 10.18 54.28
CA LEU A 3 -41.09 10.22 53.08
C LEU A 3 -40.40 10.78 51.82
N GLU A 4 -41.05 10.52 50.68
CA GLU A 4 -41.24 11.27 49.41
C GLU A 4 -40.45 12.57 49.09
N SER A 5 -40.36 13.11 47.87
CA SER A 5 -40.68 12.79 46.45
C SER A 5 -41.20 14.08 45.78
N SER A 6 -41.04 14.25 44.46
CA SER A 6 -41.96 15.04 43.62
C SER A 6 -41.68 14.84 42.13
N THR A 7 -42.75 14.76 41.35
CA THR A 7 -42.75 14.62 39.89
C THR A 7 -43.76 15.60 39.27
N ASN A 8 -43.44 16.19 38.12
CA ASN A 8 -44.36 16.53 37.00
C ASN A 8 -43.57 17.26 35.89
N LYS A 9 -43.85 17.21 34.57
CA LYS A 9 -44.96 16.70 33.72
C LYS A 9 -46.10 17.67 33.38
N GLU A 10 -46.00 18.31 32.21
CA GLU A 10 -46.96 18.34 31.06
C GLU A 10 -46.21 19.10 29.90
N ARG A 11 -46.40 18.97 28.56
CA ARG A 11 -47.46 18.56 27.61
C ARG A 11 -48.43 19.66 27.13
N GLN A 12 -47.96 20.50 26.19
CA GLN A 12 -48.70 21.12 25.06
C GLN A 12 -47.73 21.98 24.20
N ALA A 13 -48.03 22.45 22.98
CA ALA A 13 -48.75 21.95 21.78
C ALA A 13 -48.89 23.15 20.79
N ASP A 14 -49.23 22.90 19.52
CA ASP A 14 -49.60 23.91 18.50
C ASP A 14 -48.50 24.94 18.08
N LYS A 15 -48.47 25.52 16.86
CA LYS A 15 -49.11 25.19 15.57
C LYS A 15 -48.43 25.96 14.41
N HIS A 16 -48.44 25.40 13.19
CA HIS A 16 -48.12 26.05 11.90
C HIS A 16 -46.68 26.63 11.73
N ASP A 17 -46.12 26.78 10.53
CA ASP A 17 -46.70 26.67 9.18
C ASP A 17 -45.96 25.71 8.24
N LYS A 18 -46.63 25.31 7.16
CA LYS A 18 -46.04 24.55 6.02
C LYS A 18 -46.34 25.27 4.71
N VAL A 19 -45.34 25.94 4.14
CA VAL A 19 -45.45 26.47 2.77
C VAL A 19 -45.36 25.31 1.78
N ASN A 20 -46.39 25.17 0.95
CA ASN A 20 -46.54 24.11 -0.04
C ASN A 20 -46.40 24.71 -1.44
N VAL A 21 -45.47 24.20 -2.25
CA VAL A 21 -45.30 24.60 -3.66
C VAL A 21 -45.40 23.35 -4.53
N THR A 22 -46.51 23.23 -5.27
CA THR A 22 -46.79 22.11 -6.17
C THR A 22 -46.10 22.28 -7.53
N PRO A 23 -45.70 21.18 -8.20
CA PRO A 23 -45.12 21.22 -9.53
C PRO A 23 -46.17 21.51 -10.61
N THR A 24 -45.79 22.24 -11.65
CA THR A 24 -46.64 22.54 -12.81
C THR A 24 -46.58 21.43 -13.86
N ASN A 25 -47.70 20.74 -14.08
CA ASN A 25 -47.84 19.74 -15.15
C ASN A 25 -48.10 20.40 -16.52
N GLY A 26 -47.24 20.13 -17.50
CA GLY A 26 -47.43 20.51 -18.91
C GLY A 26 -48.06 19.38 -19.73
N SER A 27 -49.31 19.55 -20.14
CA SER A 27 -50.15 18.53 -20.80
C SER A 27 -49.49 17.78 -21.97
N LEU A 28 -49.57 16.45 -21.98
CA LEU A 28 -49.59 15.68 -23.23
C LEU A 28 -50.86 16.03 -24.02
N LYS A 29 -50.80 15.92 -25.35
CA LYS A 29 -51.93 15.54 -26.21
C LYS A 29 -51.42 14.52 -27.24
N HIS A 30 -52.25 13.53 -27.58
CA HIS A 30 -51.84 12.33 -28.31
C HIS A 30 -52.95 11.89 -29.28
N LEU A 31 -52.54 11.24 -30.39
CA LEU A 31 -53.33 10.79 -31.55
C LEU A 31 -53.92 11.94 -32.41
N ASN A 32 -53.86 11.97 -33.75
CA ASN A 32 -53.67 11.00 -34.85
C ASN A 32 -54.97 10.49 -35.51
N SER A 33 -55.21 10.87 -36.78
CA SER A 33 -55.84 10.04 -37.81
C SER A 33 -55.70 10.67 -39.21
N HIS A 34 -54.83 10.07 -40.03
CA HIS A 34 -55.04 9.63 -41.41
C HIS A 34 -56.05 10.32 -42.36
N LYS A 35 -55.56 10.64 -43.55
CA LYS A 35 -56.22 10.32 -44.84
C LYS A 35 -55.15 9.89 -45.86
N GLU A 36 -55.55 9.18 -46.92
CA GLU A 36 -54.71 8.18 -47.62
C GLU A 36 -54.21 8.59 -49.01
N HIS A 37 -53.39 7.70 -49.60
CA HIS A 37 -52.76 7.74 -50.94
C HIS A 37 -51.69 8.85 -51.15
N ASN A 38 -50.60 8.60 -51.89
CA ASN A 38 -50.36 7.52 -52.87
C ASN A 38 -48.91 7.00 -52.84
N VAL A 39 -48.65 5.81 -53.39
CA VAL A 39 -47.26 5.28 -53.52
C VAL A 39 -46.53 6.02 -54.64
N CYS A 40 -45.28 6.43 -54.38
CA CYS A 40 -44.35 6.94 -55.39
C CYS A 40 -42.91 6.51 -55.04
N GLU A 41 -42.19 5.89 -55.98
CA GLU A 41 -40.92 5.18 -55.73
C GLU A 41 -39.70 6.06 -55.39
N ASN A 42 -39.88 7.38 -55.23
CA ASN A 42 -38.79 8.36 -55.12
C ASN A 42 -38.35 8.69 -53.68
N ASP A 43 -39.09 8.26 -52.65
CA ASP A 43 -38.78 8.59 -51.24
C ASP A 43 -37.54 7.87 -50.71
N VAL A 44 -37.19 6.69 -51.25
CA VAL A 44 -36.14 5.82 -50.70
C VAL A 44 -34.76 6.48 -50.77
N ASP A 45 -34.38 7.05 -51.92
CA ASP A 45 -33.09 7.73 -52.06
C ASP A 45 -33.01 9.03 -51.26
N THR A 46 -34.11 9.78 -51.19
CA THR A 46 -34.18 11.03 -50.41
C THR A 46 -34.01 10.75 -48.92
N ALA A 47 -34.66 9.70 -48.40
CA ALA A 47 -34.49 9.26 -47.01
C ALA A 47 -33.09 8.66 -46.75
N ASN A 48 -32.53 7.92 -47.70
CA ASN A 48 -31.19 7.33 -47.63
C ASN A 48 -30.11 8.43 -47.57
N GLU A 49 -30.18 9.46 -48.42
CA GLU A 49 -29.21 10.55 -48.41
C GLU A 49 -29.35 11.43 -47.17
N ALA A 50 -30.57 11.72 -46.72
CA ALA A 50 -30.80 12.37 -45.42
C ALA A 50 -30.22 11.55 -44.24
N SER A 51 -30.22 10.21 -44.34
CA SER A 51 -29.58 9.32 -43.36
C SER A 51 -28.05 9.40 -43.44
N LYS A 52 -27.46 9.38 -44.64
CA LYS A 52 -26.00 9.55 -44.86
C LYS A 52 -25.49 10.89 -44.33
N VAL A 53 -26.19 12.00 -44.61
CA VAL A 53 -25.82 13.34 -44.11
C VAL A 53 -25.91 13.42 -42.58
N LYS A 54 -26.94 12.81 -41.97
CA LYS A 54 -27.05 12.73 -40.50
C LYS A 54 -25.94 11.88 -39.88
N LYS A 55 -25.59 10.73 -40.50
CA LYS A 55 -24.46 9.89 -40.06
C LYS A 55 -23.13 10.62 -40.16
N ARG A 56 -22.86 11.32 -41.28
CA ARG A 56 -21.63 12.11 -41.45
C ARG A 56 -21.48 13.18 -40.36
N ARG A 57 -22.53 13.96 -40.12
CA ARG A 57 -22.54 14.99 -39.06
C ARG A 57 -22.50 14.45 -37.63
N LEU A 58 -22.82 13.18 -37.42
CA LEU A 58 -22.55 12.49 -36.15
C LEU A 58 -21.08 12.09 -36.07
N ALA A 59 -20.52 11.46 -37.11
CA ALA A 59 -19.10 11.10 -37.17
C ALA A 59 -18.19 12.32 -36.94
N GLU A 60 -18.43 13.42 -37.66
CA GLU A 60 -17.77 14.74 -37.49
C GLU A 60 -17.86 15.33 -36.06
N LYS A 61 -18.75 14.80 -35.20
CA LYS A 61 -18.93 15.22 -33.80
C LYS A 61 -18.57 14.16 -32.76
N THR A 62 -18.32 12.93 -33.16
CA THR A 62 -17.88 11.82 -32.29
C THR A 62 -16.44 11.41 -32.52
N GLN A 63 -15.88 11.76 -33.68
CA GLN A 63 -14.46 11.66 -33.97
C GLN A 63 -13.73 12.80 -33.26
N LEU A 64 -12.79 12.44 -32.39
CA LEU A 64 -11.85 13.35 -31.73
C LEU A 64 -10.49 13.11 -32.37
N ASP A 65 -9.78 14.17 -32.76
CA ASP A 65 -8.49 14.05 -33.45
C ASP A 65 -7.44 13.30 -32.59
N ASP A 66 -7.46 13.51 -31.27
CA ASP A 66 -6.67 12.81 -30.24
C ASP A 66 -6.91 11.28 -30.20
N LEU A 67 -7.96 10.77 -30.86
CA LEU A 67 -8.34 9.35 -30.91
C LEU A 67 -8.41 8.81 -32.35
N SER A 68 -7.79 9.51 -33.31
CA SER A 68 -7.70 9.07 -34.71
C SER A 68 -6.80 7.83 -34.87
N GLU A 69 -7.12 6.96 -35.83
CA GLU A 69 -6.33 5.75 -36.12
C GLU A 69 -4.94 6.04 -36.69
N GLU A 70 -4.58 7.30 -36.98
CA GLU A 70 -3.17 7.68 -37.24
C GLU A 70 -2.29 7.49 -35.98
N TYR A 71 -2.89 7.38 -34.78
CA TYR A 71 -2.21 6.92 -33.57
C TYR A 71 -2.19 5.39 -33.40
N SER A 72 -2.76 4.59 -34.31
CA SER A 72 -2.55 3.14 -34.37
C SER A 72 -1.26 2.77 -35.13
N GLY A 73 -0.22 3.60 -35.02
CA GLY A 73 1.11 3.27 -35.51
C GLY A 73 1.67 2.03 -34.79
N ASP A 74 2.42 1.21 -35.53
CA ASP A 74 2.96 -0.07 -35.06
C ASP A 74 3.69 0.00 -33.71
N CYS A 75 3.88 -1.15 -33.08
CA CYS A 75 4.58 -1.32 -31.80
C CYS A 75 6.09 -0.97 -31.83
N SER A 76 6.54 -0.21 -32.83
CA SER A 76 7.84 0.44 -32.98
C SER A 76 7.77 1.98 -33.05
N SER A 77 6.58 2.58 -33.23
CA SER A 77 6.42 4.02 -33.51
C SER A 77 6.69 4.95 -32.32
N TRP A 78 6.65 4.42 -31.09
CA TRP A 78 7.01 5.15 -29.87
C TRP A 78 8.52 5.43 -29.72
N ALA A 79 9.37 4.94 -30.64
CA ALA A 79 10.81 5.13 -30.59
C ALA A 79 11.32 6.52 -31.04
N HIS A 80 10.53 7.29 -31.81
CA HIS A 80 11.07 8.42 -32.59
C HIS A 80 10.37 9.78 -32.45
N GLN A 81 9.22 9.89 -31.79
CA GLN A 81 8.68 11.20 -31.38
C GLN A 81 9.07 11.53 -29.93
N GLY A 82 10.15 12.29 -29.77
CA GLY A 82 10.53 12.93 -28.49
C GLY A 82 11.52 12.18 -27.58
N THR A 83 12.11 11.06 -28.02
CA THR A 83 13.09 10.28 -27.27
C THR A 83 14.43 11.03 -27.07
N LYS A 84 14.50 11.87 -26.04
CA LYS A 84 15.75 12.55 -25.62
C LYS A 84 16.82 11.49 -25.29
N PRO A 85 18.04 11.56 -25.86
CA PRO A 85 19.06 10.54 -25.65
C PRO A 85 19.58 10.55 -24.21
N LEU A 86 19.25 9.51 -23.45
CA LEU A 86 19.60 9.38 -22.02
C LEU A 86 21.08 9.00 -21.85
N LYS A 87 21.97 10.01 -21.79
CA LYS A 87 23.39 9.79 -21.46
C LYS A 87 23.57 9.50 -19.97
N ILE A 88 23.59 8.22 -19.60
CA ILE A 88 23.96 7.75 -18.25
C ILE A 88 25.39 8.20 -17.94
N THR A 89 25.56 9.08 -16.96
CA THR A 89 26.85 9.72 -16.61
C THR A 89 27.71 8.89 -15.66
N ASN A 90 27.09 8.16 -14.74
CA ASN A 90 27.74 7.22 -13.82
C ASN A 90 27.11 5.86 -14.06
N LYS A 91 27.79 4.98 -14.79
CA LYS A 91 27.29 3.63 -15.11
C LYS A 91 27.58 2.65 -13.97
N ASP A 92 28.67 2.88 -13.25
CA ASP A 92 29.24 1.93 -12.30
C ASP A 92 28.35 1.76 -11.06
N CYS A 93 27.68 2.83 -10.62
CA CYS A 93 26.63 2.74 -9.59
C CYS A 93 25.44 1.82 -9.98
N TYR A 94 25.18 1.61 -11.28
CA TYR A 94 24.14 0.69 -11.74
C TYR A 94 24.64 -0.75 -11.93
N LEU A 95 25.95 -0.98 -11.99
CA LEU A 95 26.54 -2.33 -12.03
C LEU A 95 26.46 -3.02 -10.67
N VAL A 96 26.61 -2.25 -9.59
CA VAL A 96 26.47 -2.73 -8.20
C VAL A 96 25.02 -2.67 -7.72
N GLY A 97 24.26 -1.66 -8.16
CA GLY A 97 22.87 -1.47 -7.78
C GLY A 97 22.68 -1.00 -6.33
N PRO A 98 21.44 -1.01 -5.80
CA PRO A 98 21.12 -0.49 -4.47
C PRO A 98 21.44 -1.47 -3.34
N THR A 99 22.57 -2.18 -3.41
CA THR A 99 23.13 -2.83 -2.22
C THR A 99 23.44 -1.73 -1.19
N PRO A 100 23.02 -1.84 0.07
CA PRO A 100 23.56 -1.00 1.14
C PRO A 100 25.08 -1.10 1.09
N GLY A 101 25.80 0.01 1.21
CA GLY A 101 27.26 0.04 1.13
C GLY A 101 27.86 -0.91 2.16
N MET A 102 28.19 -2.12 1.73
CA MET A 102 28.83 -3.12 2.58
C MET A 102 30.17 -2.55 2.98
N ASN A 103 30.55 -2.68 4.25
CA ASN A 103 31.91 -2.40 4.71
C ASN A 103 32.88 -3.52 4.25
N ASN A 104 32.86 -3.79 2.95
CA ASN A 104 33.90 -4.45 2.19
C ASN A 104 35.14 -3.57 2.33
N GLY A 105 36.00 -3.86 3.32
CA GLY A 105 37.19 -3.07 3.64
C GLY A 105 38.12 -2.82 2.44
N TYR A 106 37.99 -3.65 1.40
CA TYR A 106 38.55 -3.47 0.07
C TYR A 106 38.34 -2.05 -0.51
N ASP A 107 37.11 -1.53 -0.55
CA ASP A 107 36.81 -0.25 -1.23
C ASP A 107 37.37 0.97 -0.46
N GLY A 108 37.34 0.90 0.87
CA GLY A 108 37.98 1.88 1.75
C GLY A 108 39.52 1.88 1.66
N MET A 109 40.14 0.77 1.24
CA MET A 109 41.60 0.67 1.10
C MET A 109 42.10 1.15 -0.27
N VAL A 110 41.36 0.95 -1.36
CA VAL A 110 41.79 1.31 -2.73
C VAL A 110 42.06 2.80 -2.89
N ASN A 111 41.28 3.66 -2.22
CA ASN A 111 41.48 5.12 -2.26
C ASN A 111 42.80 5.60 -1.61
N ASN A 112 43.51 4.75 -0.85
CA ASN A 112 44.87 5.02 -0.40
C ASN A 112 45.86 4.12 -1.16
N SER A 113 45.96 4.36 -2.48
CA SER A 113 46.67 3.52 -3.46
C SER A 113 48.04 3.00 -2.99
N TYR A 114 48.85 3.85 -2.37
CA TYR A 114 50.19 3.51 -1.88
C TYR A 114 50.21 2.42 -0.80
N ASN A 115 49.14 2.28 0.00
CA ASN A 115 48.96 1.17 0.94
C ASN A 115 48.14 0.00 0.35
N SER A 116 47.22 0.25 -0.58
CA SER A 116 46.40 -0.82 -1.15
C SER A 116 47.22 -1.88 -1.89
N HIS A 117 48.31 -1.46 -2.57
CA HIS A 117 49.17 -2.38 -3.33
C HIS A 117 50.10 -3.24 -2.46
N CYS A 118 50.59 -2.76 -1.31
CA CYS A 118 51.41 -3.61 -0.44
C CYS A 118 50.58 -4.69 0.26
N TYR A 119 49.44 -4.35 0.87
CA TYR A 119 48.58 -5.33 1.55
C TYR A 119 48.05 -6.42 0.59
N THR A 120 47.67 -6.06 -0.64
CA THR A 120 47.23 -7.06 -1.64
C THR A 120 48.37 -7.97 -2.09
N PHE A 121 49.57 -7.42 -2.32
CA PHE A 121 50.76 -8.19 -2.67
C PHE A 121 51.24 -9.12 -1.53
N ASP A 122 51.18 -8.66 -0.28
CA ASP A 122 51.54 -9.47 0.90
C ASP A 122 50.51 -10.58 1.18
N ILE A 123 49.23 -10.35 0.88
CA ILE A 123 48.20 -11.41 0.90
C ILE A 123 48.49 -12.45 -0.19
N LEU A 124 48.80 -12.04 -1.42
CA LEU A 124 49.13 -12.95 -2.51
C LEU A 124 50.39 -13.77 -2.21
N LYS A 125 51.46 -13.14 -1.71
CA LYS A 125 52.67 -13.83 -1.24
C LYS A 125 52.41 -14.79 -0.09
N ARG A 126 51.54 -14.42 0.86
CA ARG A 126 51.14 -15.32 1.94
C ARG A 126 50.36 -16.52 1.41
N GLN A 127 49.48 -16.33 0.43
CA GLN A 127 48.76 -17.42 -0.23
C GLN A 127 49.72 -18.33 -1.01
N GLU A 128 50.63 -17.77 -1.80
CA GLU A 128 51.69 -18.51 -2.51
C GLU A 128 52.57 -19.34 -1.55
N LEU A 129 52.97 -18.75 -0.41
CA LEU A 129 53.71 -19.44 0.64
C LEU A 129 52.88 -20.57 1.28
N ILE A 130 51.60 -20.34 1.55
CA ILE A 130 50.69 -21.37 2.08
C ILE A 130 50.53 -22.51 1.06
N PHE A 131 50.28 -22.22 -0.23
CA PHE A 131 50.12 -23.25 -1.26
C PHE A 131 51.40 -24.05 -1.49
N SER A 132 52.57 -23.40 -1.53
CA SER A 132 53.87 -24.09 -1.71
C SER A 132 54.29 -24.93 -0.50
N GLN A 133 53.76 -24.65 0.69
CA GLN A 133 54.00 -25.42 1.92
C GLN A 133 52.84 -26.34 2.32
N TRP A 134 51.71 -26.31 1.60
CA TRP A 134 50.50 -27.04 1.96
C TRP A 134 50.72 -28.56 1.88
N LYS A 135 50.32 -29.25 2.95
CA LYS A 135 50.34 -30.72 3.03
C LYS A 135 49.03 -31.21 3.63
N PRO A 136 48.35 -32.19 3.02
CA PRO A 136 47.10 -32.73 3.56
C PRO A 136 47.39 -33.41 4.92
N SER A 137 46.72 -32.92 5.96
CA SER A 137 46.89 -33.39 7.34
C SER A 137 45.52 -33.73 7.93
N LEU A 138 45.18 -35.02 7.94
CA LEU A 138 43.86 -35.51 8.37
C LEU A 138 43.49 -35.00 9.79
N ASN A 139 44.47 -34.99 10.69
CA ASN A 139 44.33 -34.55 12.09
C ASN A 139 44.05 -33.03 12.25
N ALA A 140 44.19 -32.23 11.19
CA ALA A 140 43.96 -30.79 11.21
C ALA A 140 42.76 -30.36 10.34
N CYS A 141 42.10 -31.29 9.65
CA CYS A 141 40.99 -30.98 8.75
C CYS A 141 39.65 -30.74 9.48
N LEU A 142 39.47 -31.37 10.64
CA LEU A 142 38.27 -31.26 11.48
C LEU A 142 38.62 -31.73 12.90
N THR A 143 38.47 -30.88 13.92
CA THR A 143 38.56 -31.37 15.30
C THR A 143 37.24 -31.99 15.74
N SER A 144 37.27 -32.89 16.72
CA SER A 144 36.06 -33.44 17.33
C SER A 144 35.20 -32.35 17.98
N GLN A 145 35.81 -31.27 18.47
CA GLN A 145 35.10 -30.14 19.07
C GLN A 145 34.34 -29.32 18.02
N ASP A 146 34.96 -29.04 16.87
CA ASP A 146 34.30 -28.32 15.76
C ASP A 146 33.16 -29.16 15.17
N ALA A 147 33.36 -30.47 15.04
CA ALA A 147 32.33 -31.40 14.59
C ALA A 147 31.13 -31.43 15.54
N VAL A 148 31.36 -31.48 16.86
CA VAL A 148 30.29 -31.41 17.86
C VAL A 148 29.61 -30.03 17.88
N SER A 149 30.35 -28.93 17.68
CA SER A 149 29.75 -27.60 17.55
C SER A 149 28.82 -27.53 16.34
N ALA A 150 29.29 -27.93 15.16
CA ALA A 150 28.49 -27.94 13.94
C ALA A 150 27.25 -28.85 14.06
N LEU A 151 27.37 -30.01 14.70
CA LEU A 151 26.22 -30.86 15.00
C LEU A 151 25.24 -30.22 15.99
N SER A 152 25.72 -29.43 16.96
CA SER A 152 24.86 -28.68 17.88
C SER A 152 24.15 -27.51 17.20
N ASP A 153 24.82 -26.82 16.26
CA ASP A 153 24.25 -25.72 15.47
C ASP A 153 23.20 -26.21 14.45
N LEU A 154 23.39 -27.44 13.93
CA LEU A 154 22.49 -28.16 13.04
C LEU A 154 21.46 -29.05 13.76
N SER A 155 21.47 -29.09 15.10
CA SER A 155 20.43 -29.78 15.88
C SER A 155 19.14 -28.95 15.94
N PRO A 156 17.96 -29.56 16.18
CA PRO A 156 16.72 -28.80 16.39
C PRO A 156 16.87 -27.79 17.54
N GLY A 157 16.64 -26.50 17.25
CA GLY A 157 16.88 -25.39 18.18
C GLY A 157 18.31 -24.82 18.21
N GLY A 158 19.27 -25.48 17.54
CA GLY A 158 20.63 -25.00 17.31
C GLY A 158 20.68 -23.73 16.45
N ALA A 159 21.84 -23.06 16.40
CA ALA A 159 21.96 -21.71 15.84
C ALA A 159 21.46 -21.58 14.39
N LEU A 160 21.60 -22.62 13.57
CA LEU A 160 21.18 -22.63 12.16
C LEU A 160 19.73 -23.07 11.97
N LEU A 161 19.19 -23.94 12.83
CA LEU A 161 17.81 -24.46 12.72
C LEU A 161 16.79 -23.74 13.60
N LYS A 162 17.20 -22.78 14.45
CA LYS A 162 16.34 -22.07 15.40
C LYS A 162 15.06 -21.43 14.82
N SER A 163 15.02 -21.17 13.50
CA SER A 163 13.85 -20.60 12.80
C SER A 163 13.30 -21.48 11.65
N SER A 164 13.69 -22.75 11.54
CA SER A 164 13.21 -23.63 10.46
C SER A 164 11.76 -24.12 10.65
N HIS A 165 11.22 -24.03 11.87
CA HIS A 165 9.86 -24.44 12.19
C HIS A 165 8.85 -23.36 11.78
N SER A 166 8.40 -23.40 10.52
CA SER A 166 7.20 -22.67 10.10
C SER A 166 6.00 -23.15 10.92
N ILE A 167 5.48 -22.30 11.81
CA ILE A 167 4.30 -22.63 12.62
C ILE A 167 3.13 -22.96 11.68
N VAL A 168 2.60 -24.18 11.77
CA VAL A 168 1.45 -24.61 10.98
C VAL A 168 0.17 -24.05 11.61
N LEU A 169 0.00 -22.73 11.49
CA LEU A 169 -1.09 -21.95 12.08
C LEU A 169 -2.49 -22.46 11.70
N LYS A 170 -2.60 -23.18 10.58
CA LYS A 170 -3.83 -23.77 10.05
C LYS A 170 -4.48 -24.75 11.04
N ASP A 171 -3.66 -25.51 11.76
CA ASP A 171 -4.11 -26.59 12.65
C ASP A 171 -4.12 -26.14 14.13
N ALA A 172 -3.50 -25.00 14.44
CA ALA A 172 -3.35 -24.45 15.79
C ALA A 172 -4.34 -23.33 16.13
N VAL A 173 -5.04 -22.74 15.16
CA VAL A 173 -5.93 -21.58 15.35
C VAL A 173 -7.32 -21.86 14.74
N PRO A 174 -8.41 -21.89 15.53
CA PRO A 174 -9.76 -22.15 15.02
C PRO A 174 -10.20 -21.20 13.90
N LEU A 175 -10.92 -21.73 12.90
CA LEU A 175 -11.33 -20.96 11.71
C LEU A 175 -12.16 -19.70 12.04
N ASP A 176 -12.96 -19.72 13.10
CA ASP A 176 -13.75 -18.54 13.51
C ASP A 176 -12.89 -17.45 14.14
N LEU A 177 -11.84 -17.84 14.89
CA LEU A 177 -10.82 -16.92 15.38
C LEU A 177 -10.01 -16.31 14.23
N GLN A 178 -9.72 -17.09 13.17
CA GLN A 178 -9.10 -16.56 11.95
C GLN A 178 -10.02 -15.55 11.22
N LYS A 179 -11.34 -15.80 11.16
CA LYS A 179 -12.32 -14.85 10.58
C LYS A 179 -12.40 -13.54 11.37
N GLU A 180 -12.48 -13.62 12.70
CA GLU A 180 -12.55 -12.46 13.59
C GLU A 180 -11.25 -11.62 13.50
N LEU A 181 -10.08 -12.29 13.53
CA LEU A 181 -8.79 -11.65 13.35
C LEU A 181 -8.66 -10.99 11.97
N LYS A 182 -9.10 -11.66 10.88
CA LYS A 182 -9.15 -11.07 9.53
C LYS A 182 -10.04 -9.84 9.47
N GLN A 183 -11.22 -9.88 10.10
CA GLN A 183 -12.12 -8.72 10.16
C GLN A 183 -11.47 -7.55 10.91
N MET A 184 -10.79 -7.83 12.02
CA MET A 184 -10.03 -6.83 12.78
C MET A 184 -8.86 -6.23 11.99
N TYR A 185 -8.13 -7.04 11.19
CA TYR A 185 -7.13 -6.53 10.26
C TYR A 185 -7.75 -5.64 9.18
N CYS A 186 -8.88 -6.03 8.58
CA CYS A 186 -9.54 -5.22 7.55
C CYS A 186 -9.99 -3.85 8.10
N SER A 187 -10.67 -3.81 9.26
CA SER A 187 -11.11 -2.55 9.86
C SER A 187 -9.96 -1.68 10.38
N CYS A 188 -8.87 -2.27 10.89
CA CYS A 188 -7.68 -1.51 11.27
C CYS A 188 -6.94 -0.94 10.06
N ASN A 189 -6.77 -1.75 9.00
CA ASN A 189 -6.10 -1.33 7.77
C ASN A 189 -6.85 -0.20 7.06
N GLU A 190 -8.19 -0.13 7.11
CA GLU A 190 -8.91 1.02 6.54
C GLU A 190 -8.72 2.30 7.37
N LEU A 191 -8.74 2.22 8.71
CA LEU A 191 -8.40 3.37 9.57
C LEU A 191 -6.96 3.84 9.34
N LEU A 192 -6.02 2.90 9.18
CA LEU A 192 -4.63 3.20 8.81
C LEU A 192 -4.53 3.79 7.40
N HIS A 193 -5.26 3.26 6.41
CA HIS A 193 -5.32 3.81 5.05
C HIS A 193 -5.82 5.27 5.07
N HIS A 194 -6.91 5.55 5.77
CA HIS A 194 -7.40 6.91 5.98
C HIS A 194 -6.42 7.81 6.74
N PHE A 195 -5.65 7.28 7.69
CA PHE A 195 -4.58 8.00 8.38
C PHE A 195 -3.41 8.35 7.45
N TRP A 196 -2.87 7.36 6.73
CA TRP A 196 -1.74 7.54 5.81
C TRP A 196 -2.10 8.43 4.61
N ALA A 197 -3.33 8.33 4.10
CA ALA A 197 -3.87 9.20 3.05
C ALA A 197 -3.99 10.69 3.45
N CYS A 198 -3.75 11.04 4.72
CA CYS A 198 -3.64 12.43 5.16
C CYS A 198 -2.19 12.96 5.23
N PHE A 199 -1.19 12.13 4.88
CA PHE A 199 0.21 12.55 4.75
C PHE A 199 0.61 12.60 3.25
N PRO A 200 1.29 13.67 2.78
CA PRO A 200 1.72 14.85 3.53
C PRO A 200 0.56 15.76 3.97
N VAL A 201 0.68 16.34 5.16
CA VAL A 201 -0.28 17.29 5.71
C VAL A 201 -0.02 18.65 5.06
N THR A 202 -0.66 18.93 3.92
CA THR A 202 -0.46 20.18 3.15
C THR A 202 -1.45 21.29 3.52
N ASN A 203 -2.64 20.93 4.02
CA ASN A 203 -3.73 21.87 4.29
C ASN A 203 -4.28 21.65 5.71
N GLU A 204 -4.78 22.72 6.35
CA GLU A 204 -5.38 22.70 7.70
C GLU A 204 -6.49 21.64 7.89
N LYS A 205 -7.32 21.39 6.86
CA LYS A 205 -8.35 20.34 6.87
C LYS A 205 -7.79 18.91 6.98
N LEU A 206 -6.56 18.68 6.52
CA LEU A 206 -5.85 17.40 6.70
C LEU A 206 -5.23 17.31 8.09
N GLU A 207 -4.82 18.44 8.67
CA GLU A 207 -4.29 18.51 10.04
C GLU A 207 -5.36 18.18 11.10
N GLU A 208 -6.56 18.79 11.00
CA GLU A 208 -7.71 18.43 11.84
C GLU A 208 -8.06 16.94 11.69
N LYS A 209 -8.13 16.46 10.44
CA LYS A 209 -8.42 15.05 10.14
C LYS A 209 -7.35 14.08 10.68
N VAL A 210 -6.07 14.44 10.68
CA VAL A 210 -4.99 13.63 11.28
C VAL A 210 -5.13 13.54 12.80
N ILE A 211 -5.51 14.64 13.46
CA ILE A 211 -5.77 14.66 14.92
C ILE A 211 -7.01 13.81 15.25
N GLN A 212 -8.10 13.94 14.49
CA GLN A 212 -9.32 13.15 14.65
C GLN A 212 -9.10 11.65 14.33
N MET A 213 -8.22 11.34 13.38
CA MET A 213 -7.87 9.95 13.05
C MET A 213 -7.00 9.33 14.13
N LYS A 214 -6.05 10.08 14.73
CA LYS A 214 -5.24 9.62 15.86
C LYS A 214 -6.11 9.21 17.05
N THR A 215 -7.11 10.01 17.43
CA THR A 215 -8.05 9.65 18.52
C THR A 215 -8.99 8.51 18.13
N THR A 216 -9.33 8.38 16.85
CA THR A 216 -10.10 7.24 16.33
C THR A 216 -9.32 5.93 16.40
N LEU A 217 -8.02 5.95 16.09
CA LEU A 217 -7.11 4.80 16.23
C LEU A 217 -6.95 4.38 17.70
N GLU A 218 -6.76 5.33 18.62
CA GLU A 218 -6.70 5.04 20.07
C GLU A 218 -8.00 4.40 20.58
N ARG A 219 -9.16 4.97 20.20
CA ARG A 219 -10.47 4.40 20.54
C ARG A 219 -10.64 2.99 19.95
N TYR A 220 -10.19 2.74 18.73
CA TYR A 220 -10.24 1.42 18.11
C TYR A 220 -9.34 0.41 18.84
N GLN A 221 -8.12 0.84 19.21
CA GLN A 221 -7.19 0.03 19.99
C GLN A 221 -7.82 -0.42 21.31
N TYR A 222 -8.34 0.52 22.10
CA TYR A 222 -8.92 0.22 23.41
C TYR A 222 -10.24 -0.57 23.33
N SER A 223 -11.11 -0.29 22.35
CA SER A 223 -12.45 -0.91 22.26
C SER A 223 -12.52 -2.22 21.49
N LYS A 224 -11.50 -2.56 20.69
CA LYS A 224 -11.47 -3.79 19.87
C LYS A 224 -10.19 -4.58 20.01
N LEU A 225 -9.03 -3.96 19.75
CA LEU A 225 -7.77 -4.72 19.67
C LEU A 225 -7.27 -5.19 21.04
N GLN A 226 -7.36 -4.36 22.08
CA GLN A 226 -6.95 -4.73 23.43
C GLN A 226 -7.80 -5.89 24.00
N PRO A 227 -9.15 -5.86 23.96
CA PRO A 227 -9.96 -7.01 24.37
C PRO A 227 -9.67 -8.30 23.58
N MET A 228 -9.34 -8.21 22.29
CA MET A 228 -8.90 -9.37 21.50
C MET A 228 -7.54 -9.90 21.95
N HIS A 229 -6.59 -9.01 22.23
CA HIS A 229 -5.26 -9.37 22.73
C HIS A 229 -5.34 -10.05 24.11
N GLU A 230 -6.11 -9.48 25.04
CA GLU A 230 -6.34 -10.04 26.37
C GLU A 230 -7.05 -11.41 26.31
N ARG A 231 -8.03 -11.58 25.39
CA ARG A 231 -8.68 -12.88 25.17
C ARG A 231 -7.70 -13.92 24.64
N LEU A 232 -6.89 -13.58 23.64
CA LEU A 232 -5.86 -14.47 23.06
C LEU A 232 -4.81 -14.89 24.10
N GLN A 233 -4.34 -13.96 24.95
CA GLN A 233 -3.43 -14.28 26.05
C GLN A 233 -4.07 -15.24 27.06
N LYS A 234 -5.31 -14.99 27.47
CA LYS A 234 -6.05 -15.84 28.40
C LYS A 234 -6.27 -17.26 27.85
N GLU A 235 -6.51 -17.37 26.55
CA GLU A 235 -6.70 -18.64 25.82
C GLU A 235 -5.36 -19.31 25.42
N GLN A 236 -4.22 -18.75 25.85
CA GLN A 236 -2.85 -19.27 25.63
C GLN A 236 -2.46 -19.43 24.14
N TYR A 237 -3.08 -18.65 23.25
CA TYR A 237 -2.62 -18.56 21.86
C TYR A 237 -1.34 -17.73 21.74
N ASN A 238 -0.57 -17.96 20.67
CA ASN A 238 0.63 -17.20 20.35
C ASN A 238 0.35 -15.68 20.32
N SER A 239 1.01 -14.93 21.21
CA SER A 239 0.88 -13.47 21.31
C SER A 239 1.20 -12.72 20.01
N GLU A 240 2.02 -13.35 19.16
CA GLU A 240 2.39 -12.90 17.81
C GLU A 240 1.19 -12.68 16.86
N LEU A 241 0.06 -13.38 17.03
CA LEU A 241 -1.13 -13.23 16.19
C LEU A 241 -1.62 -11.77 16.11
N THR A 242 -1.40 -11.02 17.19
CA THR A 242 -1.74 -9.60 17.34
C THR A 242 -0.54 -8.65 17.37
N SER A 243 0.70 -9.15 17.39
CA SER A 243 1.89 -8.29 17.49
C SER A 243 2.05 -7.39 16.26
N HIS A 244 1.74 -7.90 15.06
CA HIS A 244 1.84 -7.16 13.82
C HIS A 244 0.84 -5.99 13.75
N ILE A 245 -0.45 -6.22 14.02
CA ILE A 245 -1.47 -5.15 14.04
C ILE A 245 -1.22 -4.10 15.13
N LEU A 246 -0.70 -4.50 16.29
CA LEU A 246 -0.22 -3.58 17.33
C LEU A 246 0.97 -2.75 16.82
N SER A 247 1.94 -3.38 16.14
CA SER A 247 3.10 -2.71 15.53
C SER A 247 2.68 -1.70 14.46
N GLN A 248 1.71 -2.03 13.60
CA GLN A 248 1.16 -1.10 12.60
C GLN A 248 0.59 0.19 13.25
N LEU A 249 -0.14 0.06 14.37
CA LEU A 249 -0.62 1.21 15.14
C LEU A 249 0.53 2.01 15.77
N GLN A 250 1.54 1.35 16.32
CA GLN A 250 2.72 2.04 16.86
C GLN A 250 3.48 2.82 15.77
N PHE A 251 3.58 2.32 14.54
CA PHE A 251 4.14 3.09 13.43
C PHE A 251 3.30 4.33 13.08
N ALA A 252 1.97 4.24 13.14
CA ALA A 252 1.08 5.40 12.94
C ALA A 252 1.24 6.44 14.07
N TYR A 253 1.26 6.03 15.34
CA TYR A 253 1.52 6.94 16.46
C TYR A 253 2.91 7.57 16.39
N ASN A 254 3.95 6.80 16.05
CA ASN A 254 5.29 7.33 15.86
C ASN A 254 5.35 8.33 14.70
N LYS A 255 4.61 8.13 13.60
CA LYS A 255 4.46 9.14 12.53
C LYS A 255 3.79 10.41 13.05
N PHE A 256 2.68 10.29 13.77
CA PHE A 256 1.94 11.41 14.34
C PHE A 256 2.82 12.24 15.29
N THR A 257 3.46 11.59 16.27
CA THR A 257 4.34 12.25 17.25
C THR A 257 5.52 12.95 16.56
N ASN A 258 6.16 12.32 15.57
CA ASN A 258 7.24 12.94 14.80
C ASN A 258 6.78 14.15 13.97
N TRP A 259 5.57 14.12 13.40
CA TRP A 259 4.97 15.25 12.69
C TRP A 259 4.61 16.38 13.67
N GLN A 260 3.96 16.07 14.79
CA GLN A 260 3.57 17.03 15.82
C GLN A 260 4.81 17.71 16.44
N ALA A 261 5.88 16.96 16.70
CA ALA A 261 7.15 17.49 17.20
C ALA A 261 7.78 18.47 16.19
N LYS A 262 7.79 18.14 14.89
CA LYS A 262 8.27 19.04 13.82
C LYS A 262 7.42 20.30 13.70
N ARG A 263 6.08 20.19 13.77
CA ARG A 263 5.17 21.35 13.79
C ARG A 263 5.46 22.26 15.00
N ASN A 264 5.61 21.67 16.19
CA ASN A 264 5.89 22.38 17.45
C ASN A 264 7.33 22.94 17.56
N SER A 265 8.23 22.61 16.62
CA SER A 265 9.55 23.25 16.47
C SER A 265 9.58 24.30 15.35
N LEU A 266 8.76 24.15 14.31
CA LEU A 266 8.56 25.16 13.27
C LEU A 266 7.78 26.38 13.79
N GLY A 267 6.76 26.18 14.62
CA GLY A 267 6.00 27.25 15.29
C GLY A 267 6.72 27.92 16.46
N ARG A 268 8.06 27.94 16.47
CA ARG A 268 8.90 28.66 17.45
C ARG A 268 10.01 29.46 16.75
N LYS A 269 9.57 30.30 15.81
CA LYS A 269 10.33 31.36 15.14
C LYS A 269 9.41 32.56 14.91
#